data_AF-A0A7Y4RXH6-F1
#
_entry.id   AF-A0A7Y4RXH6-F1
#
_cell.length_a   1.000
_cell.length_b   1.000
_cell.length_c   1.000
_cell.angle_alpha   90.00
_cell.angle_beta   90.00
_cell.angle_gamma   90.00
#
_symmetry.space_group_name_H-M   'P 1'
#
loop_
_entity.id
_entity.type
_entity.pdbx_description
1 polymer ?
#
loop_
_entity_poly.entity_id
_entity_poly.type
_entity_poly.pdbx_seq_one_letter_code
_entity_poly.pdbx_strand_id
1 'polypeptide(L)'
;MLLFKLADLLEANFIFSRGVFGQDFAERARQREQFMNNPTPCSSKITYRTKDEDAQLDSALFYFSASSVDAMAHKVIDETSGVEGLHATAQWAALRNEGIDAPTELPSVLVNFDYICDGLIEAGHGQVHCLACNKVYMTSELTRDTHLAGGWLIDDFKCPAQHKLMSREVAHFMFRRNYD
;
A
#
# COMPACT_ATOMS: atom_id res chain seq x y z
N MET A 1 -29.16 -9.33 16.93
CA MET A 1 -28.03 -10.26 16.72
C MET A 1 -28.22 -10.91 15.37
N LEU A 2 -27.69 -10.29 14.30
CA LEU A 2 -27.83 -10.78 12.93
C LEU A 2 -26.63 -11.65 12.59
N LEU A 3 -26.85 -12.96 12.59
CA LEU A 3 -25.90 -13.97 12.10
C LEU A 3 -26.03 -14.04 10.58
N PHE A 4 -25.11 -13.38 9.86
CA PHE A 4 -24.97 -13.63 8.42
C PHE A 4 -24.30 -14.99 8.21
N LYS A 5 -24.90 -15.83 7.37
CA LYS A 5 -24.33 -17.12 6.98
C LYS A 5 -23.19 -16.87 6.00
N LEU A 6 -22.05 -17.52 6.22
CA LEU A 6 -20.85 -17.41 5.38
C LEU A 6 -21.11 -17.65 3.88
N ALA A 7 -22.16 -18.41 3.53
CA ALA A 7 -22.51 -18.74 2.15
C ALA A 7 -23.13 -17.57 1.35
N ASP A 8 -23.50 -16.46 2.00
CA ASP A 8 -24.05 -15.28 1.32
C ASP A 8 -22.96 -14.24 0.93
N LEU A 9 -21.69 -14.50 1.27
CA LEU A 9 -20.54 -13.69 0.87
C LEU A 9 -20.01 -14.23 -0.45
N LEU A 10 -20.43 -13.62 -1.57
CA LEU A 10 -19.78 -13.85 -2.86
C LEU A 10 -18.33 -13.37 -2.77
N GLU A 11 -17.36 -14.29 -2.82
CA GLU A 11 -15.94 -14.00 -3.01
C GLU A 11 -15.73 -13.41 -4.42
N ALA A 12 -15.94 -12.10 -4.54
CA ALA A 12 -15.51 -11.34 -5.69
C ALA A 12 -14.17 -10.69 -5.35
N ASN A 13 -13.07 -11.42 -5.58
CA ASN A 13 -11.72 -10.84 -5.61
C ASN A 13 -11.58 -9.93 -6.84
N PHE A 14 -12.21 -8.77 -6.78
CA PHE A 14 -11.98 -7.67 -7.71
C PHE A 14 -11.53 -6.46 -6.89
N ILE A 15 -10.22 -6.34 -6.75
CA ILE A 15 -9.57 -5.18 -6.13
C ILE A 15 -9.69 -4.02 -7.13
N PHE A 16 -10.74 -3.22 -7.00
CA PHE A 16 -10.91 -1.97 -7.75
C PHE A 16 -10.71 -0.78 -6.83
N SER A 17 -9.48 -0.28 -6.70
CA SER A 17 -9.28 0.92 -5.90
C SER A 17 -10.03 2.13 -6.49
N ARG A 18 -10.62 2.97 -5.63
CA ARG A 18 -11.41 4.16 -6.00
C ARG A 18 -10.67 5.17 -6.88
N GLY A 19 -9.34 5.13 -6.96
CA GLY A 19 -8.52 6.11 -7.67
C GLY A 19 -8.37 5.94 -9.19
N VAL A 20 -9.03 4.95 -9.81
CA VAL A 20 -8.63 4.48 -11.14
C VAL A 20 -9.42 5.10 -12.31
N PHE A 21 -10.52 5.83 -12.07
CA PHE A 21 -11.37 6.37 -13.16
C PHE A 21 -10.94 7.73 -13.75
N GLY A 22 -9.68 8.18 -13.54
CA GLY A 22 -9.27 9.55 -13.88
C GLY A 22 -8.03 9.73 -14.76
N GLN A 23 -7.28 8.68 -15.12
CA GLN A 23 -6.07 8.80 -15.96
C GLN A 23 -6.04 7.71 -17.04
N ASP A 24 -5.49 8.01 -18.21
CA ASP A 24 -5.35 7.06 -19.32
C ASP A 24 -4.54 5.85 -18.86
N PHE A 25 -5.22 4.72 -18.59
CA PHE A 25 -4.60 3.46 -18.24
C PHE A 25 -3.49 3.07 -19.22
N ALA A 26 -3.67 3.38 -20.50
CA ALA A 26 -2.68 3.08 -21.52
C ALA A 26 -1.41 3.93 -21.32
N GLU A 27 -1.54 5.19 -20.91
CA GLU A 27 -0.39 6.03 -20.60
C GLU A 27 0.36 5.54 -19.37
N ARG A 28 -0.34 5.20 -18.29
CA ARG A 28 0.30 4.61 -17.09
C ARG A 28 0.98 3.27 -17.40
N ALA A 29 0.35 2.42 -18.20
CA ALA A 29 0.95 1.16 -18.63
C ALA A 29 2.24 1.39 -19.44
N ARG A 30 2.24 2.35 -20.38
CA ARG A 30 3.43 2.76 -21.14
C ARG A 30 4.53 3.32 -20.24
N GLN A 31 4.19 4.18 -19.29
CA GLN A 31 5.15 4.74 -18.34
C GLN A 31 5.78 3.64 -17.48
N ARG A 32 4.97 2.67 -17.02
CA ARG A 32 5.46 1.52 -16.27
C ARG A 32 6.38 0.64 -17.12
N GLU A 33 6.00 0.32 -18.35
CA GLU A 33 6.85 -0.45 -19.26
C GLU A 33 8.18 0.27 -19.54
N GLN A 34 8.13 1.57 -19.82
CA GLN A 34 9.33 2.39 -20.03
C GLN A 34 10.23 2.39 -18.79
N PHE A 35 9.66 2.51 -17.59
CA PHE A 35 10.40 2.41 -16.35
C PHE A 35 11.04 1.04 -16.18
N MET A 36 10.32 -0.05 -16.45
CA MET A 36 10.83 -1.41 -16.29
C MET A 36 11.87 -1.82 -17.34
N ASN A 37 11.92 -1.15 -18.49
CA ASN A 37 12.97 -1.38 -19.49
C ASN A 37 14.33 -0.81 -19.07
N ASN A 38 14.35 0.22 -18.22
CA ASN A 38 15.58 0.80 -17.69
C ASN A 38 15.34 1.42 -16.29
N PRO A 39 15.09 0.59 -15.28
CA PRO A 39 14.78 1.05 -13.93
C PRO A 39 16.01 1.72 -13.31
N THR A 40 15.80 2.87 -12.71
CA THR A 40 16.86 3.50 -11.90
C THR A 40 17.08 2.69 -10.62
N PRO A 41 18.33 2.40 -10.22
CA PRO A 41 18.60 1.62 -9.03
C PRO A 41 18.11 2.35 -7.78
N CYS A 42 17.56 1.61 -6.82
CA CYS A 42 17.22 2.15 -5.51
C CYS A 42 18.43 2.16 -4.56
N SER A 43 18.38 2.96 -3.51
CA SER A 43 19.34 2.90 -2.41
C SER A 43 19.03 1.77 -1.44
N SER A 44 19.84 1.64 -0.38
CA SER A 44 19.57 0.69 0.71
C SER A 44 18.30 1.00 1.52
N LYS A 45 17.74 2.22 1.40
CA LYS A 45 16.56 2.70 2.13
C LYS A 45 15.52 3.25 1.18
N ILE A 46 14.31 2.71 1.22
CA ILE A 46 13.20 3.18 0.41
C ILE A 46 12.28 4.05 1.26
N THR A 47 11.86 5.19 0.72
CA THR A 47 10.83 6.02 1.33
C THR A 47 9.51 5.90 0.58
N TYR A 48 8.42 5.75 1.32
CA TYR A 48 7.08 5.68 0.76
C TYR A 48 6.20 6.77 1.39
N ARG A 49 5.72 7.67 0.55
CA ARG A 49 4.90 8.82 0.95
C ARG A 49 3.44 8.48 0.79
N THR A 50 2.67 8.64 1.85
CA THR A 50 1.23 8.43 1.86
C THR A 50 0.51 9.76 1.93
N LYS A 51 -0.70 9.78 1.37
CA LYS A 51 -1.60 10.93 1.42
C LYS A 51 -2.81 10.57 2.25
N ASP A 52 -3.31 11.54 3.00
CA ASP A 52 -4.65 11.46 3.54
C ASP A 52 -5.64 11.72 2.39
N GLU A 53 -6.46 10.74 2.05
CA GLU A 53 -7.47 10.88 1.00
C GLU A 53 -8.45 12.03 1.27
N ASP A 54 -8.75 12.30 2.54
CA ASP A 54 -9.71 13.34 2.94
C ASP A 54 -9.10 14.74 2.81
N ALA A 55 -7.84 14.90 3.19
CA ALA A 55 -7.16 16.18 3.19
C ALA A 55 -6.37 16.47 1.90
N GLN A 56 -6.13 15.45 1.06
CA GLN A 56 -5.21 15.47 -0.08
C GLN A 56 -3.78 15.95 0.25
N LEU A 57 -3.43 15.96 1.53
CA LEU A 57 -2.12 16.34 2.04
C LEU A 57 -1.33 15.09 2.38
N ASP A 58 0.00 15.21 2.32
CA ASP A 58 0.88 14.16 2.80
C ASP A 58 0.60 13.92 4.29
N SER A 59 0.29 12.66 4.63
CA SER A 59 -0.02 12.25 6.00
C SER A 59 1.23 11.70 6.70
N ALA A 60 2.03 10.91 5.98
CA ALA A 60 3.19 10.25 6.54
C ALA A 60 4.27 9.95 5.50
N LEU A 61 5.49 9.74 6.01
CA LEU A 61 6.63 9.26 5.25
C LEU A 61 7.17 7.99 5.91
N PHE A 62 7.00 6.86 5.24
CA PHE A 62 7.51 5.57 5.68
C PHE A 62 8.94 5.36 5.19
N TYR A 63 9.75 4.66 6.00
CA TYR A 63 11.14 4.34 5.74
C TYR A 63 11.34 2.83 5.93
N PHE A 64 11.73 2.14 4.86
CA PHE A 64 11.96 0.71 4.85
C PHE A 64 13.35 0.38 4.33
N SER A 65 13.92 -0.75 4.76
CA SER A 65 15.11 -1.28 4.11
C SER A 65 14.74 -1.89 2.75
N ALA A 66 15.56 -1.67 1.72
CA ALA A 66 15.31 -2.24 0.41
C ALA A 66 15.26 -3.78 0.44
N SER A 67 16.06 -4.41 1.32
CA SER A 67 16.01 -5.87 1.54
C SER A 67 14.69 -6.35 2.15
N SER A 68 14.10 -5.60 3.09
CA SER A 68 12.80 -5.96 3.66
C SER A 68 11.70 -5.79 2.62
N VAL A 69 11.77 -4.74 1.80
CA VAL A 69 10.82 -4.51 0.70
C VAL A 69 10.88 -5.66 -0.31
N ASP A 70 12.07 -6.06 -0.73
CA ASP A 70 12.29 -7.19 -1.65
C ASP A 70 11.68 -8.50 -1.11
N ALA A 71 12.06 -8.87 0.12
CA ALA A 71 11.55 -10.07 0.77
C ALA A 71 10.02 -10.05 0.96
N MET A 72 9.46 -8.91 1.38
CA MET A 72 8.02 -8.77 1.56
C MET A 72 7.28 -8.78 0.22
N ALA A 73 7.83 -8.14 -0.82
CA ALA A 73 7.24 -8.15 -2.15
C ALA A 73 7.09 -9.58 -2.68
N HIS A 74 8.12 -10.41 -2.54
CA HIS A 74 8.05 -11.83 -2.90
C HIS A 74 7.00 -12.59 -2.09
N LYS A 75 6.94 -12.38 -0.77
CA LYS A 75 5.92 -13.01 0.07
C LYS A 75 4.50 -12.63 -0.36
N VAL A 76 4.23 -11.34 -0.58
CA VAL A 76 2.90 -10.84 -0.98
C VAL A 76 2.52 -11.36 -2.37
N ILE A 77 3.47 -11.48 -3.30
CA ILE A 77 3.26 -12.07 -4.63
C ILE A 77 2.78 -13.53 -4.50
N ASP A 78 3.42 -14.32 -3.64
CA ASP A 78 3.08 -15.73 -3.44
C ASP A 78 1.70 -15.90 -2.78
N GLU A 79 1.33 -15.01 -1.87
CA GLU A 79 0.04 -15.02 -1.17
C GLU A 79 -1.12 -14.44 -2.00
N THR A 80 -0.81 -13.49 -2.89
CA THR A 80 -1.81 -12.67 -3.60
C THR A 80 -1.64 -12.82 -5.12
N SER A 81 -1.83 -14.05 -5.61
CA SER A 81 -1.75 -14.32 -7.05
C SER A 81 -2.75 -13.44 -7.80
N GLY A 82 -2.27 -12.54 -8.67
CA GLY A 82 -3.11 -11.70 -9.54
C GLY A 82 -3.12 -10.20 -9.27
N VAL A 83 -2.44 -9.68 -8.23
CA VAL A 83 -2.30 -8.23 -8.04
C VAL A 83 -1.22 -7.68 -8.96
N GLU A 84 -1.63 -6.90 -9.96
CA GLU A 84 -0.73 -6.28 -10.93
C GLU A 84 0.25 -5.32 -10.24
N GLY A 85 1.49 -5.21 -10.74
CA GLY A 85 2.48 -4.24 -10.25
C GLY A 85 3.36 -4.70 -9.07
N LEU A 86 2.96 -5.72 -8.30
CA LEU A 86 3.78 -6.22 -7.18
C LEU A 86 5.15 -6.77 -7.64
N HIS A 87 5.17 -7.49 -8.77
CA HIS A 87 6.40 -8.00 -9.37
C HIS A 87 7.39 -6.89 -9.75
N ALA A 88 6.89 -5.71 -10.16
CA ALA A 88 7.74 -4.60 -10.55
C ALA A 88 8.50 -4.03 -9.33
N THR A 89 7.85 -3.98 -8.18
CA THR A 89 8.50 -3.56 -6.92
C THR A 89 9.60 -4.52 -6.50
N ALA A 90 9.36 -5.84 -6.56
CA ALA A 90 10.38 -6.84 -6.24
C ALA A 90 11.60 -6.71 -7.17
N GLN A 91 11.35 -6.63 -8.49
CA GLN A 91 12.42 -6.43 -9.49
C GLN A 91 13.20 -5.14 -9.25
N TRP A 92 12.53 -4.04 -8.94
CA TRP A 92 13.18 -2.76 -8.66
C TRP A 92 14.00 -2.77 -7.36
N ALA A 93 13.48 -3.36 -6.29
CA ALA A 93 14.18 -3.49 -5.00
C ALA A 93 15.42 -4.41 -5.09
N ALA A 94 15.40 -5.40 -5.98
CA ALA A 94 16.55 -6.25 -6.27
C ALA A 94 17.72 -5.50 -6.94
N LEU A 95 17.44 -4.37 -7.61
CA LEU A 95 18.45 -3.50 -8.24
C LEU A 95 19.09 -2.50 -7.27
N ARG A 96 18.92 -2.71 -5.96
CA ARG A 96 19.49 -1.82 -4.94
C ARG A 96 21.00 -1.65 -5.11
N ASN A 97 21.45 -0.42 -4.93
CA ASN A 97 22.84 -0.03 -4.91
C ASN A 97 23.20 0.47 -3.51
N GLU A 98 24.04 -0.30 -2.80
CA GLU A 98 24.48 0.02 -1.44
C GLU A 98 25.41 1.24 -1.38
N GLY A 99 25.97 1.68 -2.51
CA GLY A 99 26.77 2.90 -2.61
C GLY A 99 25.95 4.20 -2.60
N ILE A 100 24.61 4.12 -2.57
CA ILE A 100 23.72 5.29 -2.46
C ILE A 100 23.30 5.45 -1.00
N ASP A 101 23.79 6.49 -0.34
CA ASP A 101 23.48 6.78 1.07
C ASP A 101 22.10 7.39 1.28
N ALA A 102 21.65 8.20 0.32
CA ALA A 102 20.38 8.92 0.42
C ALA A 102 19.20 7.97 0.17
N PRO A 103 18.15 7.99 1.03
CA PRO A 103 16.95 7.20 0.80
C PRO A 103 16.32 7.51 -0.56
N THR A 104 15.84 6.49 -1.24
CA THR A 104 15.19 6.62 -2.55
C THR A 104 13.69 6.60 -2.38
N GLU A 105 13.01 7.63 -2.88
CA GLU A 105 11.55 7.65 -2.90
C GLU A 105 11.01 6.59 -3.87
N LEU A 106 9.99 5.87 -3.43
CA LEU A 106 9.30 4.88 -4.25
C LEU A 106 8.72 5.56 -5.49
N PRO A 107 9.08 5.10 -6.70
CA PRO A 107 8.49 5.62 -7.93
C PRO A 107 6.98 5.41 -7.97
N SER A 108 6.22 6.46 -8.27
CA SER A 108 4.74 6.41 -8.33
C SER A 108 4.18 5.46 -9.41
N VAL A 109 5.02 5.06 -10.37
CA VAL A 109 4.69 4.05 -11.39
C VAL A 109 4.61 2.63 -10.82
N LEU A 110 5.17 2.39 -9.63
CA LEU A 110 5.07 1.13 -8.90
C LEU A 110 3.78 1.13 -8.08
N VAL A 111 2.71 0.66 -8.72
CA VAL A 111 1.37 0.57 -8.13
C VAL A 111 1.27 -0.55 -7.09
N ASN A 112 0.24 -0.48 -6.24
CA ASN A 112 -0.10 -1.49 -5.23
C ASN A 112 0.98 -1.72 -4.16
N PHE A 113 1.86 -0.74 -3.93
CA PHE A 113 2.86 -0.82 -2.87
C PHE A 113 2.26 -0.80 -1.46
N ASP A 114 1.03 -0.31 -1.31
CA ASP A 114 0.27 -0.36 -0.06
C ASP A 114 0.11 -1.78 0.48
N TYR A 115 0.02 -2.81 -0.38
CA TYR A 115 0.03 -4.23 0.04
C TYR A 115 1.36 -4.64 0.66
N ILE A 116 2.47 -4.19 0.09
CA ILE A 116 3.82 -4.47 0.59
C ILE A 116 4.05 -3.68 1.88
N CYS A 117 3.63 -2.42 1.91
CA CYS A 117 3.68 -1.55 3.08
C CYS A 117 2.92 -2.15 4.26
N ASP A 118 1.69 -2.63 4.03
CA ASP A 118 0.88 -3.34 5.02
C ASP A 118 1.63 -4.55 5.61
N GLY A 119 2.15 -5.43 4.75
CA GLY A 119 2.96 -6.58 5.18
C GLY A 119 4.20 -6.19 5.99
N LEU A 120 4.87 -5.09 5.63
CA LEU A 120 6.02 -4.56 6.37
C LEU A 120 5.62 -3.99 7.72
N ILE A 121 4.48 -3.30 7.82
CA ILE A 121 3.96 -2.77 9.08
C ILE A 121 3.62 -3.91 10.03
N GLU A 122 2.90 -4.93 9.57
CA GLU A 122 2.54 -6.11 10.37
C GLU A 122 3.76 -6.89 10.85
N ALA A 123 4.81 -6.96 10.03
CA ALA A 123 6.07 -7.57 10.42
C ALA A 123 6.93 -6.70 11.37
N GLY A 124 6.49 -5.47 11.69
CA GLY A 124 7.24 -4.53 12.51
C GLY A 124 8.53 -4.03 11.84
N HIS A 125 8.57 -4.02 10.51
CA HIS A 125 9.72 -3.57 9.73
C HIS A 125 9.58 -2.10 9.35
N GLY A 126 10.61 -1.30 9.66
CA GLY A 126 10.71 0.08 9.24
C GLY A 126 10.24 1.11 10.26
N GLN A 127 10.17 2.34 9.81
CA GLN A 127 9.81 3.51 10.60
C GLN A 127 8.84 4.38 9.82
N VAL A 128 8.07 5.20 10.52
CA VAL A 128 7.19 6.19 9.90
C VAL A 128 7.34 7.54 10.58
N HIS A 129 7.52 8.58 9.78
CA HIS A 129 7.40 9.96 10.21
C HIS A 129 5.96 10.41 10.03
N CYS A 130 5.26 10.62 11.15
CA CYS A 130 3.94 11.23 11.15
C CYS A 130 4.11 12.74 10.99
N LEU A 131 3.57 13.30 9.90
CA LEU A 131 3.75 14.72 9.57
C LEU A 131 2.91 15.64 10.48
N ALA A 132 1.76 15.15 10.96
CA ALA A 132 0.95 15.87 11.93
C ALA A 132 1.61 15.98 13.33
N CYS A 133 2.23 14.88 13.81
CA CYS A 133 2.97 14.90 15.08
C CYS A 133 4.35 15.54 14.95
N ASN A 134 4.90 15.59 13.74
CA ASN A 134 6.31 15.78 13.47
C ASN A 134 7.22 14.84 14.29
N LYS A 135 6.85 13.56 14.37
CA LYS A 135 7.58 12.53 15.14
C LYS A 135 7.75 11.24 14.34
N VAL A 136 8.89 10.59 14.54
CA VAL A 136 9.17 9.26 14.00
C VAL A 136 8.74 8.19 15.00
N TYR A 137 8.04 7.17 14.51
CA TYR A 137 7.61 5.98 15.24
C TYR A 137 8.12 4.72 14.53
N MET A 138 8.34 3.65 15.27
CA MET A 138 8.50 2.32 14.69
C MET A 138 7.17 1.83 14.14
N THR A 139 7.18 1.04 13.07
CA THR A 139 5.93 0.48 12.52
C THR A 139 5.20 -0.42 13.51
N SER A 140 5.91 -1.06 14.43
CA SER A 140 5.33 -1.84 15.53
C SER A 140 4.58 -1.01 16.58
N GLU A 141 4.74 0.32 16.59
CA GLU A 141 3.99 1.22 17.49
C GLU A 141 2.67 1.71 16.88
N LEU A 142 2.38 1.32 15.63
CA LEU A 142 1.17 1.74 14.94
C LEU A 142 -0.04 0.91 15.37
N THR A 143 -1.20 1.55 15.31
CA THR A 143 -2.48 0.88 15.56
C THR A 143 -3.25 0.76 14.26
N ARG A 144 -3.82 -0.42 13.99
CA ARG A 144 -4.74 -0.68 12.89
C ARG A 144 -6.18 -0.51 13.36
N ASP A 145 -6.99 0.21 12.59
CA ASP A 145 -8.42 0.38 12.82
C ASP A 145 -9.20 -0.01 11.56
N THR A 146 -9.96 -1.10 11.64
CA THR A 146 -10.70 -1.66 10.51
C THR A 146 -12.16 -1.24 10.57
N HIS A 147 -12.66 -0.63 9.49
CA HIS A 147 -14.04 -0.15 9.43
C HIS A 147 -14.67 -0.30 8.05
N LEU A 148 -16.01 -0.24 8.00
CA LEU A 148 -16.78 -0.27 6.76
C LEU A 148 -17.21 1.14 6.33
N ALA A 149 -16.87 1.54 5.12
CA ALA A 149 -17.25 2.83 4.55
C ALA A 149 -17.71 2.67 3.09
N GLY A 150 -18.98 2.98 2.81
CA GLY A 150 -19.52 2.97 1.45
C GLY A 150 -19.40 1.62 0.71
N GLY A 151 -19.48 0.50 1.44
CA GLY A 151 -19.29 -0.85 0.91
C GLY A 151 -17.85 -1.36 0.96
N TRP A 152 -16.86 -0.50 1.26
CA TRP A 152 -15.46 -0.89 1.40
C TRP A 152 -15.11 -1.24 2.83
N LEU A 153 -14.36 -2.33 3.02
CA LEU A 153 -13.61 -2.60 4.23
C LEU A 153 -12.27 -1.89 4.12
N ILE A 154 -12.00 -0.97 5.05
CA ILE A 154 -10.84 -0.11 5.04
C ILE A 154 -10.05 -0.34 6.32
N ASP A 155 -8.74 -0.50 6.17
CA ASP A 155 -7.79 -0.51 7.28
C ASP A 155 -7.07 0.84 7.35
N ASP A 156 -7.26 1.54 8.47
CA ASP A 156 -6.52 2.76 8.80
C ASP A 156 -5.35 2.44 9.72
N PHE A 157 -4.15 2.83 9.31
CA PHE A 157 -2.95 2.83 10.16
C PHE A 157 -2.81 4.18 10.83
N LYS A 158 -2.74 4.19 12.16
CA LYS A 158 -2.68 5.39 12.98
C LYS A 158 -1.42 5.41 13.83
N CYS A 159 -0.85 6.59 14.05
CA CYS A 159 0.23 6.77 15.02
C CYS A 159 -0.30 6.70 16.46
N PRO A 160 0.58 6.64 17.49
CA PRO A 160 0.15 6.65 18.90
C PRO A 160 -0.71 7.85 19.32
N ALA A 161 -0.62 8.97 18.60
CA ALA A 161 -1.47 10.15 18.81
C ALA A 161 -2.78 10.12 17.99
N GLN A 162 -3.12 8.98 17.40
CA GLN A 162 -4.34 8.74 16.61
C GLN A 162 -4.46 9.51 15.28
N HIS A 163 -3.38 10.10 14.77
CA HIS A 163 -3.38 10.65 13.40
C HIS A 163 -3.31 9.52 12.37
N LYS A 164 -4.18 9.59 11.36
CA LYS A 164 -4.21 8.68 10.21
C LYS A 164 -2.94 8.86 9.37
N LEU A 165 -2.22 7.77 9.14
CA LEU A 165 -0.96 7.74 8.39
C LEU A 165 -1.16 7.15 7.00
N MET A 166 -1.96 6.11 6.90
CA MET A 166 -2.26 5.39 5.65
C MET A 166 -3.64 4.76 5.79
N SER A 167 -4.39 4.70 4.69
CA SER A 167 -5.61 3.91 4.56
C SER A 167 -5.40 2.89 3.46
N ARG A 168 -5.94 1.69 3.63
CA ARG A 168 -5.89 0.62 2.63
C ARG A 168 -7.28 0.03 2.43
N GLU A 169 -7.70 -0.04 1.18
CA GLU A 169 -8.92 -0.75 0.79
C GLU A 169 -8.65 -2.26 0.79
N VAL A 170 -9.29 -2.99 1.72
CA VAL A 170 -9.08 -4.44 1.90
C VAL A 170 -10.02 -5.26 1.02
N ALA A 171 -11.31 -4.90 1.03
CA ALA A 171 -12.34 -5.63 0.29
C ALA A 171 -13.53 -4.72 -0.05
N HIS A 172 -14.25 -5.01 -1.13
CA HIS A 172 -15.49 -4.34 -1.49
C HIS A 172 -16.67 -5.29 -1.41
N PHE A 173 -17.64 -4.97 -0.57
CA PHE A 173 -18.88 -5.71 -0.43
C PHE A 173 -19.97 -5.04 -1.27
N MET A 174 -20.38 -5.72 -2.35
CA MET A 174 -21.56 -5.33 -3.12
C MET A 174 -22.82 -5.82 -2.44
N PHE A 175 -23.53 -4.92 -1.77
CA PHE A 175 -24.83 -5.23 -1.18
C PHE A 175 -25.92 -5.17 -2.25
N ARG A 176 -26.66 -6.27 -2.44
CA ARG A 176 -27.88 -6.28 -3.25
C ARG A 176 -28.96 -5.50 -2.50
N ARG A 177 -29.45 -4.40 -3.07
CA ARG A 177 -30.68 -3.74 -2.58
C ARG A 177 -31.84 -4.69 -2.81
N ASN A 178 -32.39 -5.24 -1.73
CA ASN A 178 -33.73 -5.83 -1.78
C ASN A 178 -34.71 -4.66 -1.75
N TYR A 179 -35.44 -4.48 -2.86
CA TYR A 179 -36.61 -3.62 -2.87
C TYR A 179 -37.77 -4.47 -2.36
N ASP A 180 -38.28 -4.12 -1.18
CA ASP A 180 -39.59 -4.58 -0.68
C ASP A 180 -40.71 -3.73 -1.30
#